data_AF-A0A0A0NBK4-F1
#
_entry.id   AF-A0A0A0NBK4-F1
#
_cell.length_a   1.000
_cell.length_b   1.000
_cell.length_c   1.000
_cell.angle_alpha   90.00
_cell.angle_beta   90.00
_cell.angle_gamma   90.00
#
_symmetry.space_group_name_H-M   'P 1'
#
loop_
_entity.id
_entity.type
_entity.pdbx_description
1 polymer ?
#
loop_
_entity_poly.entity_id
_entity_poly.type
_entity_poly.pdbx_seq_one_letter_code
_entity_poly.pdbx_strand_id
1 'polypeptide(L)'
;MIDNHIAALLAYASRLDSRVRRSLADPQQSARTIADWTAALADVPATLPDTGWDASQAVRRYYEQRGGDRSAQFRPVEPHDVLAAWAPHRAELMNRHTDPVPAADPDDPAAWREELLGTRAAVATGHAPPAQYRDAITPAGQKRLAALAAGIGHGPSRYMPTAVAAQLAEFRPTRAAREAAIAAGQPDAYRHKCSWCGAEPDQPCRTGYRRRGKGRGTRSTPHPCRIEAALAAEQDEDEHDRLARLMSTPPAPRETRARHTAGGGRP
;
A
#
# COMPACT_ATOMS: atom_id res chain seq x y z
N MET A 1 28.25 -27.82 4.38
CA MET A 1 27.53 -27.78 3.08
C MET A 1 27.99 -26.61 2.20
N ILE A 2 28.22 -25.41 2.75
CA ILE A 2 28.74 -24.25 1.99
C ILE A 2 30.12 -24.55 1.35
N ASP A 3 31.01 -25.25 2.05
CA ASP A 3 32.36 -25.59 1.54
C ASP A 3 32.34 -26.37 0.22
N ASN A 4 31.36 -27.27 0.03
CA ASN A 4 31.25 -28.05 -1.21
C ASN A 4 30.81 -27.17 -2.39
N HIS A 5 29.92 -26.20 -2.17
CA HIS A 5 29.49 -25.26 -3.20
C HIS A 5 30.63 -24.30 -3.57
N ILE A 6 31.38 -23.81 -2.59
CA ILE A 6 32.55 -22.95 -2.82
C ILE A 6 33.65 -23.69 -3.55
N ALA A 7 33.96 -24.93 -3.15
CA ALA A 7 34.91 -25.77 -3.87
C ALA A 7 34.48 -26.01 -5.32
N ALA A 8 33.19 -26.27 -5.57
CA ALA A 8 32.66 -26.43 -6.92
C ALA A 8 32.75 -25.12 -7.75
N LEU A 9 32.50 -23.96 -7.13
CA LEU A 9 32.63 -22.65 -7.78
C LEU A 9 34.09 -22.35 -8.15
N LEU A 10 35.03 -22.61 -7.25
CA LEU A 10 36.47 -22.48 -7.48
C LEU A 10 36.97 -23.45 -8.56
N ALA A 11 36.45 -24.69 -8.58
CA ALA A 11 36.73 -25.65 -9.64
C ALA A 11 36.14 -25.22 -11.00
N TYR A 12 35.02 -24.50 -11.02
CA TYR A 12 34.50 -23.86 -12.22
C TYR A 12 35.41 -22.70 -12.67
N ALA A 13 35.77 -21.79 -11.77
CA ALA A 13 36.66 -20.67 -12.06
C ALA A 13 38.04 -21.13 -12.57
N SER A 14 38.61 -22.21 -12.04
CA SER A 14 39.91 -22.76 -12.49
C SER A 14 39.88 -23.34 -13.91
N ARG A 15 38.70 -23.72 -14.42
CA ARG A 15 38.50 -24.10 -15.83
C ARG A 15 38.53 -22.88 -16.75
N LEU A 16 38.08 -21.71 -16.26
CA LEU A 16 38.05 -20.46 -17.01
C LEU A 16 39.39 -19.69 -16.94
N ASP A 17 40.12 -19.77 -15.82
CA ASP A 17 41.35 -19.01 -15.58
C ASP A 17 42.46 -19.88 -14.95
N SER A 18 43.58 -19.98 -15.66
CA SER A 18 44.74 -20.76 -15.20
C SER A 18 45.41 -20.18 -13.94
N ARG A 19 45.20 -18.89 -13.62
CA ARG A 19 45.69 -18.27 -12.37
C ARG A 19 45.00 -18.86 -11.15
N VAL A 20 43.68 -19.03 -11.19
CA VAL A 20 42.91 -19.71 -10.12
C VAL A 20 43.34 -21.16 -10.00
N ARG A 21 43.60 -21.84 -11.12
CA ARG A 21 44.11 -23.22 -11.10
C ARG A 21 45.46 -23.34 -10.40
N ARG A 22 46.37 -22.40 -10.65
CA ARG A 22 47.70 -22.37 -10.02
C ARG A 22 47.61 -22.10 -8.51
N SER A 23 46.73 -21.22 -8.07
CA SER A 23 46.55 -20.95 -6.63
C SER A 23 45.94 -22.12 -5.85
N LEU A 24 45.29 -23.07 -6.53
CA LEU A 24 44.69 -24.27 -5.92
C LEU A 24 45.53 -25.54 -6.10
N ALA A 25 46.76 -25.42 -6.64
CA ALA A 25 47.61 -26.59 -6.92
C ALA A 25 48.21 -27.21 -5.65
N ASP A 26 48.47 -26.41 -4.61
CA ASP A 26 48.93 -26.88 -3.31
C ASP A 26 47.73 -27.19 -2.39
N PRO A 27 47.65 -28.39 -1.76
CA PRO A 27 46.52 -28.75 -0.91
C PRO A 27 46.30 -27.82 0.28
N GLN A 28 47.38 -27.31 0.91
CA GLN A 28 47.26 -26.43 2.08
C GLN A 28 46.76 -25.04 1.66
N GLN A 29 47.28 -24.52 0.56
CA GLN A 29 46.81 -23.27 -0.04
C GLN A 29 45.35 -23.38 -0.50
N SER A 30 44.99 -24.49 -1.15
CA SER A 30 43.60 -24.75 -1.58
C SER A 30 42.64 -24.76 -0.40
N ALA A 31 42.99 -25.44 0.70
CA ALA A 31 42.14 -25.47 1.90
C ALA A 31 41.94 -24.07 2.50
N ARG A 32 43.00 -23.25 2.54
CA ARG A 32 42.91 -21.85 3.00
C ARG A 32 42.04 -21.00 2.08
N THR A 33 42.25 -21.09 0.76
CA THR A 33 41.43 -20.35 -0.21
C THR A 33 39.96 -20.74 -0.12
N ILE A 34 39.64 -22.03 0.05
CA ILE A 34 38.25 -22.47 0.25
C ILE A 34 37.68 -21.86 1.54
N ALA A 35 38.41 -21.91 2.65
CA ALA A 35 37.96 -21.33 3.93
C ALA A 35 37.73 -19.81 3.83
N ASP A 36 38.65 -19.09 3.18
CA ASP A 36 38.55 -17.64 2.99
C ASP A 36 37.34 -17.29 2.11
N TRP A 37 37.10 -18.04 1.04
CA TRP A 37 35.93 -17.86 0.17
C TRP A 37 34.62 -18.24 0.88
N THR A 38 34.60 -19.33 1.66
CA THR A 38 33.45 -19.70 2.49
C THR A 38 33.11 -18.58 3.47
N ALA A 39 34.11 -18.01 4.16
CA ALA A 39 33.88 -16.93 5.10
C ALA A 39 33.38 -15.65 4.38
N ALA A 40 34.00 -15.29 3.26
CA ALA A 40 33.63 -14.09 2.51
C ALA A 40 32.24 -14.17 1.86
N LEU A 41 31.80 -15.37 1.47
CA LEU A 41 30.54 -15.60 0.76
C LEU A 41 29.49 -16.32 1.63
N ALA A 42 29.64 -16.30 2.95
CA ALA A 42 28.75 -17.01 3.88
C ALA A 42 27.26 -16.65 3.69
N ASP A 43 26.98 -15.40 3.33
CA ASP A 43 25.64 -14.84 3.13
C ASP A 43 25.20 -14.79 1.65
N VAL A 44 25.96 -15.43 0.76
CA VAL A 44 25.65 -15.48 -0.67
C VAL A 44 25.19 -16.89 -1.04
N PRO A 45 23.93 -17.06 -1.45
CA PRO A 45 23.45 -18.37 -1.86
C PRO A 45 24.16 -18.82 -3.15
N ALA A 46 24.37 -20.13 -3.31
CA ALA A 46 24.97 -20.68 -4.54
C ALA A 46 24.05 -20.44 -5.76
N THR A 47 22.75 -20.66 -5.58
CA THR A 47 21.70 -20.45 -6.59
C THR A 47 20.40 -20.04 -5.92
N LEU A 48 19.60 -19.18 -6.57
CA LEU A 48 18.18 -18.96 -6.24
C LEU A 48 17.35 -19.10 -7.53
N PRO A 49 16.75 -20.28 -7.77
CA PRO A 49 16.01 -20.56 -9.01
C PRO A 49 14.89 -19.56 -9.28
N ASP A 50 14.14 -19.16 -8.24
CA ASP A 50 12.97 -18.29 -8.38
C ASP A 50 13.30 -16.86 -8.83
N THR A 51 14.53 -16.41 -8.59
CA THR A 51 14.98 -15.05 -8.94
C THR A 51 16.07 -15.03 -10.01
N GLY A 52 16.48 -16.21 -10.49
CA GLY A 52 17.50 -16.37 -11.53
C GLY A 52 18.93 -16.06 -11.07
N TRP A 53 19.19 -16.06 -9.76
CA TRP A 53 20.55 -15.91 -9.22
C TRP A 53 21.34 -17.22 -9.34
N ASP A 54 22.59 -17.13 -9.79
CA ASP A 54 23.54 -18.23 -9.87
C ASP A 54 24.97 -17.68 -9.76
N ALA A 55 25.70 -18.10 -8.73
CA ALA A 55 27.07 -17.66 -8.48
C ALA A 55 28.03 -18.08 -9.61
N SER A 56 27.81 -19.21 -10.26
CA SER A 56 28.61 -19.65 -11.40
C SER A 56 28.42 -18.76 -12.63
N GLN A 57 27.19 -18.26 -12.84
CA GLN A 57 26.91 -17.28 -13.89
C GLN A 57 27.53 -15.91 -13.58
N ALA A 58 27.58 -15.52 -12.30
CA ALA A 58 28.31 -14.31 -11.90
C ALA A 58 29.81 -14.43 -12.23
N VAL A 59 30.45 -15.56 -11.89
CA VAL A 59 31.85 -15.83 -12.26
C VAL A 59 32.04 -15.85 -13.77
N ARG A 60 31.15 -16.48 -14.52
CA ARG A 60 31.20 -16.50 -15.99
C ARG A 60 31.14 -15.08 -16.57
N ARG A 61 30.18 -14.27 -16.11
CA ARG A 61 30.00 -12.88 -16.55
C ARG A 61 31.23 -12.03 -16.24
N TYR A 62 31.89 -12.22 -15.10
CA TYR A 62 33.15 -11.55 -14.78
C TYR A 62 34.20 -11.74 -15.88
N TYR A 63 34.34 -12.95 -16.42
CA TYR A 63 35.28 -13.25 -17.50
C TYR A 63 34.79 -12.87 -18.90
N GLU A 64 33.46 -12.82 -19.12
CA GLU A 64 32.85 -12.45 -20.41
C GLU A 64 32.70 -10.94 -20.62
N GLN A 65 32.81 -10.12 -19.57
CA GLN A 65 32.66 -8.66 -19.65
C GLN A 65 33.67 -8.05 -20.65
N ARG A 66 33.17 -7.70 -21.85
CA ARG A 66 33.93 -7.04 -22.92
C ARG A 66 33.72 -5.52 -22.97
N GLY A 67 32.85 -4.96 -22.13
CA GLY A 67 32.21 -3.65 -22.34
C GLY A 67 32.52 -2.53 -21.33
N GLY A 68 33.62 -2.58 -20.58
CA GLY A 68 34.03 -1.45 -19.75
C GLY A 68 34.98 -1.83 -18.61
N ASP A 69 34.66 -2.91 -17.89
CA ASP A 69 35.55 -3.49 -16.89
C ASP A 69 36.45 -4.55 -17.56
N ARG A 70 37.77 -4.34 -17.48
CA ARG A 70 38.80 -5.26 -17.98
C ARG A 70 39.55 -5.96 -16.85
N SER A 71 39.02 -5.93 -15.62
CA SER A 71 39.66 -6.51 -14.43
C SER A 71 40.10 -7.96 -14.64
N ALA A 72 39.29 -8.76 -15.33
CA ALA A 72 39.59 -10.16 -15.65
C ALA A 72 40.88 -10.34 -16.48
N GLN A 73 41.35 -9.30 -17.20
CA GLN A 73 42.64 -9.35 -17.91
C GLN A 73 43.82 -9.32 -16.94
N PHE A 74 43.71 -8.56 -15.86
CA PHE A 74 44.82 -8.27 -14.96
C PHE A 74 44.86 -9.14 -13.71
N ARG A 75 43.70 -9.61 -13.23
CA ARG A 75 43.59 -10.45 -12.02
C ARG A 75 42.56 -11.57 -12.18
N PRO A 76 42.67 -12.66 -11.40
CA PRO A 76 41.60 -13.66 -11.31
C PRO A 76 40.37 -13.09 -10.58
N VAL A 77 39.25 -13.81 -10.71
CA VAL A 77 38.05 -13.54 -9.91
C VAL A 77 38.33 -13.72 -8.41
N GLU A 78 37.78 -12.83 -7.60
CA GLU A 78 37.91 -12.82 -6.14
C GLU A 78 36.52 -12.75 -5.48
N PRO A 79 36.38 -13.04 -4.16
CA PRO A 79 35.08 -13.05 -3.50
C PRO A 79 34.31 -11.73 -3.64
N HIS A 80 35.00 -10.58 -3.64
CA HIS A 80 34.34 -9.28 -3.77
C HIS A 80 33.66 -9.08 -5.13
N ASP A 81 34.11 -9.75 -6.19
CA ASP A 81 33.47 -9.70 -7.51
C ASP A 81 32.11 -10.40 -7.47
N VAL A 82 32.02 -11.53 -6.77
CA VAL A 82 30.76 -12.26 -6.56
C VAL A 82 29.83 -11.46 -5.65
N LEU A 83 30.35 -10.84 -4.58
CA LEU A 83 29.58 -9.94 -3.71
C LEU A 83 29.04 -8.72 -4.47
N ALA A 84 29.85 -8.13 -5.37
CA ALA A 84 29.43 -7.01 -6.20
C ALA A 84 28.30 -7.43 -7.17
N ALA A 85 28.36 -8.64 -7.73
CA ALA A 85 27.29 -9.20 -8.54
C ALA A 85 26.03 -9.53 -7.72
N TRP A 86 26.18 -9.95 -6.46
CA TRP A 86 25.07 -10.27 -5.55
C TRP A 86 24.32 -9.01 -5.07
N ALA A 87 25.04 -7.91 -4.81
CA ALA A 87 24.47 -6.68 -4.27
C ALA A 87 23.20 -6.17 -4.99
N PRO A 88 23.14 -6.07 -6.34
CA PRO A 88 21.92 -5.67 -7.04
C PRO A 88 20.79 -6.71 -6.94
N HIS A 89 21.12 -8.01 -6.90
CA HIS A 89 20.11 -9.05 -6.68
C HIS A 89 19.51 -8.99 -5.28
N ARG A 90 20.34 -8.80 -4.25
CA ARG A 90 19.88 -8.55 -2.88
C ARG A 90 19.01 -7.29 -2.79
N ALA A 91 19.42 -6.21 -3.45
CA ALA A 91 18.64 -4.97 -3.47
C ALA A 91 17.24 -5.20 -4.08
N GLU A 92 17.16 -5.96 -5.17
CA GLU A 92 15.89 -6.31 -5.80
C GLU A 92 15.02 -7.22 -4.91
N LEU A 93 15.61 -8.20 -4.22
CA LEU A 93 14.89 -9.03 -3.24
C LEU A 93 14.27 -8.16 -2.15
N MET A 94 15.05 -7.26 -1.58
CA MET A 94 14.59 -6.34 -0.54
C MET A 94 13.55 -5.34 -1.04
N ASN A 95 13.69 -4.86 -2.28
CA ASN A 95 12.72 -3.96 -2.91
C ASN A 95 11.35 -4.62 -3.12
N ARG A 96 11.32 -5.93 -3.38
CA ARG A 96 10.08 -6.72 -3.52
C ARG A 96 9.47 -7.12 -2.19
N HIS A 97 10.25 -7.09 -1.11
CA HIS A 97 9.81 -7.57 0.19
C HIS A 97 8.97 -6.52 0.91
N THR A 98 7.83 -6.95 1.44
CA THR A 98 7.11 -6.19 2.46
C THR A 98 7.18 -6.95 3.77
N ASP A 99 7.50 -6.25 4.87
CA ASP A 99 7.54 -6.87 6.18
C ASP A 99 6.16 -7.46 6.52
N PRO A 100 6.09 -8.76 6.88
CA PRO A 100 4.88 -9.34 7.42
C PRO A 100 4.59 -8.75 8.81
N VAL A 101 3.36 -8.90 9.28
CA VAL A 101 3.04 -8.65 10.69
C VAL A 101 3.74 -9.74 11.52
N PRO A 102 4.67 -9.40 12.43
CA PRO A 102 5.29 -10.35 13.34
C PRO A 102 4.27 -11.13 14.17
N ALA A 103 4.62 -12.35 14.56
CA ALA A 103 3.87 -13.15 15.52
C ALA A 103 4.14 -12.71 16.97
N ALA A 104 5.27 -12.05 17.23
CA ALA A 104 5.59 -11.46 18.51
C ALA A 104 4.49 -10.50 19.02
N ASP A 105 4.39 -10.35 20.34
CA ASP A 105 3.47 -9.40 20.97
C ASP A 105 3.84 -7.97 20.56
N PRO A 106 2.91 -7.16 20.00
CA PRO A 106 3.18 -5.76 19.68
C PRO A 106 3.55 -4.90 20.91
N ASP A 107 3.18 -5.34 22.11
CA ASP A 107 3.56 -4.68 23.36
C ASP A 107 4.96 -5.10 23.87
N ASP A 108 5.61 -6.08 23.24
CA ASP A 108 7.03 -6.40 23.40
C ASP A 108 7.85 -5.85 22.21
N PRO A 109 8.35 -4.61 22.30
CA PRO A 109 9.05 -3.98 21.18
C PRO A 109 10.42 -4.61 20.89
N ALA A 110 10.99 -5.41 21.80
CA ALA A 110 12.27 -6.07 21.58
C ALA A 110 12.07 -7.30 20.69
N ALA A 111 11.17 -8.21 21.10
CA ALA A 111 10.82 -9.40 20.35
C ALA A 111 10.27 -9.05 18.95
N TRP A 112 9.41 -8.04 18.87
CA TRP A 112 8.85 -7.56 17.61
C TRP A 112 9.92 -7.10 16.61
N ARG A 113 10.92 -6.34 17.08
CA ARG A 113 12.02 -5.87 16.21
C ARG A 113 12.95 -6.99 15.79
N GLU A 114 13.25 -7.92 16.70
CA GLU A 114 14.09 -9.08 16.40
C GLU A 114 13.50 -9.92 15.27
N GLU A 115 12.19 -10.20 15.32
CA GLU A 115 11.50 -10.98 14.28
C GLU A 115 11.53 -10.27 12.91
N LEU A 116 11.32 -8.95 12.89
CA LEU A 116 11.42 -8.15 11.66
C LEU A 116 12.83 -8.16 11.07
N LEU A 117 13.86 -7.98 11.91
CA LEU A 117 15.25 -8.01 11.48
C LEU A 117 15.65 -9.40 10.97
N GLY A 118 15.22 -10.46 11.66
CA GLY A 118 15.44 -11.84 11.25
C GLY A 118 14.82 -12.15 9.89
N THR A 119 13.57 -11.73 9.66
CA THR A 119 12.88 -11.91 8.38
C THR A 119 13.60 -11.18 7.25
N ARG A 120 13.97 -9.91 7.47
CA ARG A 120 14.71 -9.12 6.47
C ARG A 120 16.08 -9.72 6.17
N ALA A 121 16.81 -10.20 7.18
CA ALA A 121 18.10 -10.85 6.99
C ALA A 121 17.96 -12.14 6.18
N ALA A 122 16.95 -12.96 6.46
CA ALA A 122 16.67 -14.18 5.71
C ALA A 122 16.35 -13.87 4.23
N VAL A 123 15.60 -12.81 3.94
CA VAL A 123 15.33 -12.37 2.56
C VAL A 123 16.59 -11.80 1.89
N ALA A 124 17.34 -10.96 2.59
CA ALA A 124 18.56 -10.33 2.07
C ALA A 124 19.67 -11.34 1.72
N THR A 125 19.66 -12.50 2.37
CA THR A 125 20.60 -13.61 2.14
C THR A 125 19.99 -14.71 1.26
N GLY A 126 18.74 -14.57 0.82
CA GLY A 126 18.06 -15.54 -0.02
C GLY A 126 17.64 -16.84 0.67
N HIS A 127 17.72 -16.92 2.01
CA HIS A 127 17.20 -18.04 2.80
C HIS A 127 15.67 -18.08 2.82
N ALA A 128 15.02 -16.93 2.63
CA ALA A 128 13.58 -16.81 2.49
C ALA A 128 13.22 -16.03 1.21
N PRO A 129 12.14 -16.38 0.50
CA PRO A 129 11.64 -15.57 -0.59
C PRO A 129 11.07 -14.24 -0.04
N PRO A 130 11.07 -13.15 -0.82
CA PRO A 130 10.42 -11.91 -0.42
C PRO A 130 8.95 -12.16 -0.10
N ALA A 131 8.52 -11.87 1.12
CA ALA A 131 7.11 -11.82 1.46
C ALA A 131 6.45 -10.74 0.60
N GLN A 132 5.43 -11.14 -0.16
CA GLN A 132 4.62 -10.26 -0.98
C GLN A 132 3.19 -10.32 -0.46
N TYR A 133 2.52 -9.19 -0.29
CA TYR A 133 1.07 -9.14 -0.14
C TYR A 133 0.39 -9.49 -1.49
N ARG A 134 0.71 -10.66 -2.09
CA ARG A 134 0.14 -11.08 -3.39
C ARG A 134 -1.38 -11.14 -3.32
N ASP A 135 -1.91 -11.53 -2.17
CA ASP A 135 -3.34 -11.60 -1.94
C ASP A 135 -4.04 -10.24 -2.04
N ALA A 136 -3.34 -9.11 -1.91
CA ALA A 136 -3.89 -7.78 -2.09
C ALA A 136 -3.75 -7.26 -3.54
N ILE A 137 -2.74 -7.75 -4.29
CA ILE A 137 -2.41 -7.28 -5.66
C ILE A 137 -3.15 -8.09 -6.73
N THR A 138 -3.58 -9.32 -6.44
CA THR A 138 -4.42 -10.10 -7.36
C THR A 138 -5.76 -9.40 -7.64
N PRO A 139 -6.44 -9.66 -8.77
CA PRO A 139 -7.78 -9.14 -9.02
C PRO A 139 -8.79 -9.48 -7.90
N ALA A 140 -8.66 -10.67 -7.29
CA ALA A 140 -9.45 -11.07 -6.13
C ALA A 140 -9.13 -10.22 -4.89
N GLY A 141 -7.85 -9.96 -4.65
CA GLY A 141 -7.34 -9.04 -3.64
C GLY A 141 -7.84 -7.62 -3.79
N GLN A 142 -7.70 -7.08 -5.00
CA GLN A 142 -8.19 -5.75 -5.38
C GLN A 142 -9.71 -5.65 -5.22
N LYS A 143 -10.46 -6.70 -5.57
CA LYS A 143 -11.92 -6.76 -5.34
C LYS A 143 -12.27 -6.81 -3.85
N ARG A 144 -11.53 -7.56 -3.04
CA ARG A 144 -11.70 -7.60 -1.58
C ARG A 144 -11.36 -6.26 -0.94
N LEU A 145 -10.26 -5.64 -1.35
CA LEU A 145 -9.87 -4.28 -0.93
C LEU A 145 -10.90 -3.25 -1.36
N ALA A 146 -11.40 -3.33 -2.60
CA ALA A 146 -12.47 -2.47 -3.08
C ALA A 146 -13.76 -2.69 -2.29
N ALA A 147 -14.10 -3.92 -1.87
CA ALA A 147 -15.25 -4.18 -1.01
C ALA A 147 -15.07 -3.63 0.41
N LEU A 148 -13.86 -3.75 0.99
CA LEU A 148 -13.51 -3.14 2.28
C LEU A 148 -13.52 -1.61 2.19
N ALA A 149 -13.08 -1.06 1.06
CA ALA A 149 -13.03 0.38 0.78
C ALA A 149 -14.35 0.93 0.23
N ALA A 150 -15.30 0.11 -0.21
CA ALA A 150 -16.60 0.56 -0.73
C ALA A 150 -17.44 1.28 0.33
N GLY A 151 -17.13 1.08 1.62
CA GLY A 151 -17.66 1.87 2.74
C GLY A 151 -16.83 3.11 3.12
N ILE A 152 -15.68 3.30 2.48
CA ILE A 152 -14.74 4.41 2.69
C ILE A 152 -14.87 5.35 1.48
N GLY A 153 -15.79 6.33 1.54
CA GLY A 153 -15.77 7.41 0.54
C GLY A 153 -17.09 8.02 0.09
N HIS A 154 -18.26 7.52 0.51
CA HIS A 154 -19.54 8.17 0.20
C HIS A 154 -20.11 8.80 1.48
N GLY A 155 -19.73 10.05 1.74
CA GLY A 155 -20.03 10.81 2.96
C GLY A 155 -18.78 11.16 3.78
N PRO A 156 -18.83 12.16 4.67
CA PRO A 156 -17.65 12.82 5.23
C PRO A 156 -16.73 11.82 5.95
N SER A 157 -15.62 11.49 5.28
CA SER A 157 -14.42 10.86 5.84
C SER A 157 -14.67 9.66 6.78
N ARG A 158 -15.32 8.59 6.30
CA ARG A 158 -15.36 7.31 7.03
C ARG A 158 -14.14 6.45 6.67
N TYR A 159 -12.98 6.79 7.21
CA TYR A 159 -11.83 5.88 7.29
C TYR A 159 -11.98 4.83 8.42
N MET A 160 -13.08 4.89 9.18
CA MET A 160 -13.27 4.12 10.40
C MET A 160 -14.52 3.23 10.32
N PRO A 161 -14.39 1.90 10.51
CA PRO A 161 -15.53 0.99 10.61
C PRO A 161 -16.51 1.41 11.71
N THR A 162 -17.80 1.17 11.52
CA THR A 162 -18.88 1.60 12.43
C THR A 162 -18.70 1.10 13.87
N ALA A 163 -18.27 -0.16 14.03
CA ALA A 163 -18.01 -0.75 15.35
C ALA A 163 -16.86 -0.05 16.10
N VAL A 164 -15.77 0.28 15.39
CA VAL A 164 -14.63 1.01 15.96
C VAL A 164 -15.04 2.45 16.28
N ALA A 165 -15.81 3.07 15.39
CA ALA A 165 -16.41 4.38 15.60
C ALA A 165 -17.27 4.42 16.89
N ALA A 166 -18.05 3.37 17.17
CA ALA A 166 -18.83 3.26 18.40
C ALA A 166 -17.94 3.15 19.65
N GLN A 167 -16.91 2.30 19.61
CA GLN A 167 -15.95 2.16 20.73
C GLN A 167 -15.22 3.48 21.03
N LEU A 168 -14.90 4.26 20.00
CA LEU A 168 -14.21 5.53 20.15
C LEU A 168 -15.13 6.71 20.44
N ALA A 169 -16.45 6.51 20.58
CA ALA A 169 -17.42 7.58 20.80
C ALA A 169 -17.08 8.47 22.00
N GLU A 170 -16.63 7.86 23.10
CA GLU A 170 -16.19 8.56 24.32
C GLU A 170 -15.04 9.53 24.06
N PHE A 171 -14.11 9.16 23.18
CA PHE A 171 -12.93 9.97 22.84
C PHE A 171 -13.19 11.00 21.72
N ARG A 172 -14.35 10.93 21.05
CA ARG A 172 -14.73 11.82 19.92
C ARG A 172 -16.14 12.39 20.04
N PRO A 173 -16.53 12.98 21.19
CA PRO A 173 -17.93 13.26 21.53
C PRO A 173 -18.64 14.15 20.50
N THR A 174 -18.00 15.22 20.01
CA THR A 174 -18.59 16.11 18.99
C THR A 174 -18.82 15.39 17.66
N ARG A 175 -17.91 14.50 17.26
CA ARG A 175 -18.02 13.74 16.01
C ARG A 175 -19.08 12.65 16.15
N ALA A 176 -19.13 11.96 17.29
CA ALA A 176 -20.17 10.98 17.60
C ALA A 176 -21.57 11.63 17.61
N ALA A 177 -21.71 12.83 18.18
CA ALA A 177 -22.97 13.57 18.17
C ALA A 177 -23.42 13.98 16.76
N ARG A 178 -22.49 14.44 15.90
CA ARG A 178 -22.78 14.71 14.48
C ARG A 178 -23.25 13.45 13.76
N GLU A 179 -22.52 12.35 13.91
CA GLU A 179 -22.85 11.07 13.26
C GLU A 179 -24.22 10.54 13.72
N ALA A 180 -24.54 10.67 15.01
CA ALA A 180 -25.85 10.30 15.56
C ALA A 180 -26.98 11.19 15.02
N ALA A 181 -26.76 12.50 14.89
CA ALA A 181 -27.74 13.42 14.32
C ALA A 181 -28.04 13.08 12.84
N ILE A 182 -27.00 12.84 12.04
CA ILE A 182 -27.14 12.43 10.64
C ILE A 182 -27.87 11.09 10.55
N ALA A 183 -27.54 10.13 11.41
CA ALA A 183 -28.22 8.83 11.45
C ALA A 183 -29.71 8.96 11.85
N ALA A 184 -30.06 9.98 12.63
CA ALA A 184 -31.45 10.33 12.96
C ALA A 184 -32.16 11.14 11.86
N GLY A 185 -31.53 11.30 10.68
CA GLY A 185 -32.09 12.05 9.56
C GLY A 185 -32.06 13.56 9.75
N GLN A 186 -31.20 14.08 10.64
CA GLN A 186 -31.01 15.53 10.79
C GLN A 186 -30.03 16.07 9.75
N PRO A 187 -30.22 17.31 9.27
CA PRO A 187 -29.29 17.97 8.38
C PRO A 187 -27.89 18.09 8.96
N ASP A 188 -26.88 17.83 8.12
CA ASP A 188 -25.48 17.90 8.51
C ASP A 188 -24.96 19.35 8.54
N ALA A 189 -25.19 20.03 9.67
CA ALA A 189 -24.73 21.40 9.91
C ALA A 189 -23.21 21.61 9.70
N TYR A 190 -22.38 20.57 9.81
CA TYR A 190 -20.92 20.70 9.65
C TYR A 190 -20.46 20.56 8.19
N ARG A 191 -21.33 20.19 7.24
CA ARG A 191 -21.04 20.18 5.80
C ARG A 191 -20.79 21.59 5.25
N HIS A 192 -21.37 22.60 5.88
CA HIS A 192 -21.31 23.99 5.42
C HIS A 192 -20.22 24.77 6.17
N LYS A 193 -19.60 25.76 5.52
CA LYS A 193 -18.69 26.69 6.20
C LYS A 193 -19.47 27.58 7.17
N CYS A 194 -18.95 27.79 8.38
CA CYS A 194 -19.61 28.67 9.35
C CYS A 194 -19.30 30.13 9.01
N SER A 195 -20.31 30.90 8.64
CA SER A 195 -20.18 32.35 8.39
C SER A 195 -19.84 33.15 9.65
N TRP A 196 -20.25 32.68 10.83
CA TRP A 196 -20.03 33.40 12.10
C TRP A 196 -18.59 33.25 12.65
N CYS A 197 -18.06 32.03 12.80
CA CYS A 197 -16.70 31.82 13.32
C CYS A 197 -15.65 31.50 12.25
N GLY A 198 -16.04 31.42 10.97
CA GLY A 198 -15.14 31.05 9.88
C GLY A 198 -14.64 29.60 9.95
N ALA A 199 -15.34 28.71 10.68
CA ALA A 199 -14.95 27.30 10.72
C ALA A 199 -15.18 26.66 9.36
N GLU A 200 -14.16 25.98 8.84
CA GLU A 200 -14.22 25.24 7.57
C GLU A 200 -15.17 24.03 7.66
N PRO A 201 -15.68 23.53 6.52
CA PRO A 201 -16.42 22.26 6.47
C PRO A 201 -15.71 21.14 7.25
N ASP A 202 -16.50 20.25 7.84
CA ASP A 202 -16.07 19.14 8.71
C ASP A 202 -15.34 19.53 10.01
N GLN A 203 -15.09 20.82 10.25
CA GLN A 203 -14.47 21.31 11.47
C GLN A 203 -15.51 21.82 12.49
N PRO A 204 -15.31 21.58 13.79
CA PRO A 204 -16.20 22.08 14.82
C PRO A 204 -16.22 23.61 14.85
N CYS A 205 -17.35 24.19 15.25
CA CYS A 205 -17.46 25.62 15.48
C CYS A 205 -16.47 26.05 16.57
N ARG A 206 -15.91 27.25 16.43
CA ARG A 206 -14.97 27.82 17.40
C ARG A 206 -15.70 28.75 18.35
N THR A 207 -15.40 28.69 19.64
CA THR A 207 -15.87 29.68 20.63
C THR A 207 -15.05 30.98 20.53
N GLY A 208 -15.39 31.97 21.35
CA GLY A 208 -14.57 33.16 21.53
C GLY A 208 -13.14 32.82 22.01
N TYR A 209 -12.28 33.83 22.07
CA TYR A 209 -10.95 33.67 22.64
C TYR A 209 -11.04 33.16 24.08
N ARG A 210 -10.24 32.13 24.41
CA ARG A 210 -10.19 31.61 25.78
C ARG A 210 -9.61 32.69 26.71
N ARG A 211 -10.30 33.01 27.81
CA ARG A 211 -9.91 34.08 28.76
C ARG A 211 -8.47 33.97 29.31
N ARG A 212 -7.85 32.79 29.29
CA ARG A 212 -6.47 32.53 29.78
C ARG A 212 -5.67 31.53 28.93
N GLY A 213 -6.01 31.37 27.65
CA GLY A 213 -5.37 30.37 26.79
C GLY A 213 -5.03 30.90 25.40
N LYS A 214 -4.02 30.31 24.76
CA LYS A 214 -3.76 30.54 23.33
C LYS A 214 -4.87 29.88 22.51
N GLY A 215 -5.53 30.67 21.67
CA GLY A 215 -6.51 30.18 20.69
C GLY A 215 -7.98 30.23 21.11
N ARG A 216 -8.84 29.81 20.19
CA ARG A 216 -10.30 29.70 20.36
C ARG A 216 -10.66 28.29 20.85
N GLY A 217 -11.63 28.17 21.74
CA GLY A 217 -12.15 26.86 22.14
C GLY A 217 -12.97 26.21 21.02
N THR A 218 -13.23 24.91 21.14
CA THR A 218 -14.19 24.20 20.28
C THR A 218 -15.55 24.21 20.96
N ARG A 219 -16.59 24.46 20.18
CA ARG A 219 -17.98 24.43 20.61
C ARG A 219 -18.56 23.05 20.33
N SER A 220 -19.30 22.49 21.28
CA SER A 220 -19.98 21.19 21.15
C SER A 220 -21.19 21.26 20.21
N THR A 221 -21.83 22.42 20.10
CA THR A 221 -22.97 22.67 19.21
C THR A 221 -22.58 23.55 18.02
N PRO A 222 -23.13 23.31 16.81
CA PRO A 222 -22.93 24.21 15.67
C PRO A 222 -23.54 25.60 15.95
N HIS A 223 -23.09 26.62 15.21
CA HIS A 223 -23.72 27.94 15.28
C HIS A 223 -25.04 27.93 14.50
N PRO A 224 -26.03 28.76 14.88
CA PRO A 224 -27.32 28.81 14.19
C PRO A 224 -27.21 28.98 12.67
N CYS A 225 -26.31 29.85 12.20
CA CYS A 225 -26.05 30.05 10.77
C CYS A 225 -25.67 28.77 10.00
N ARG A 226 -25.07 27.77 10.65
CA ARG A 226 -24.76 26.47 10.03
C ARG A 226 -25.98 25.55 9.99
N ILE A 227 -26.81 25.61 11.01
CA ILE A 227 -28.06 24.84 11.07
C ILE A 227 -29.01 25.36 10.00
N GLU A 228 -29.16 26.68 9.91
CA GLU A 228 -29.95 27.36 8.89
C GLU A 228 -29.45 27.05 7.48
N ALA A 229 -28.12 27.09 7.25
CA ALA A 229 -27.56 26.74 5.95
C ALA A 229 -27.81 25.28 5.56
N ALA A 230 -27.78 24.35 6.52
CA ALA A 230 -28.06 22.94 6.25
C ALA A 230 -29.55 22.69 5.99
N LEU A 231 -30.45 23.34 6.75
CA LEU A 231 -31.89 23.28 6.51
C LEU A 231 -32.28 23.86 5.14
N ALA A 232 -31.70 25.00 4.77
CA ALA A 232 -31.94 25.61 3.47
C ALA A 232 -31.48 24.70 2.32
N ALA A 233 -30.33 24.04 2.48
CA ALA A 233 -29.83 23.11 1.47
C ALA A 233 -30.72 21.87 1.30
N GLU A 234 -31.30 21.33 2.39
CA GLU A 234 -32.27 20.22 2.29
C GLU A 234 -33.56 20.66 1.58
N GLN A 235 -34.05 21.87 1.85
CA GLN A 235 -35.23 22.40 1.18
C GLN A 235 -35.01 22.59 -0.33
N ASP A 236 -33.83 23.08 -0.71
CA ASP A 236 -33.45 23.23 -2.12
C ASP A 236 -33.32 21.86 -2.82
N GLU A 237 -32.73 20.86 -2.16
CA GLU A 237 -32.62 19.48 -2.66
C GLU A 237 -34.01 18.84 -2.83
N ASP A 238 -34.90 18.99 -1.83
CA ASP A 238 -36.29 18.50 -1.89
C ASP A 238 -37.11 19.17 -3.00
N GLU A 239 -36.94 20.48 -3.19
CA GLU A 239 -37.59 21.23 -4.27
C GLU A 239 -37.06 20.78 -5.64
N HIS A 240 -35.75 20.59 -5.76
CA HIS A 240 -35.13 20.08 -6.98
C HIS A 240 -35.65 18.68 -7.34
N ASP A 241 -35.72 17.77 -6.37
CA ASP A 241 -36.26 16.43 -6.54
C ASP A 241 -37.75 16.45 -6.90
N ARG A 242 -38.53 17.34 -6.26
CA ARG A 242 -39.94 17.54 -6.59
C ARG A 242 -40.10 18.03 -8.02
N LEU A 243 -39.31 19.00 -8.46
CA LEU A 243 -39.31 19.51 -9.83
C LEU A 243 -38.90 18.43 -10.83
N ALA A 244 -37.88 17.64 -10.52
CA ALA A 244 -37.44 16.52 -11.36
C ALA A 244 -38.55 15.46 -11.53
N ARG A 245 -39.28 15.14 -10.46
CA ARG A 245 -40.44 14.23 -10.52
C ARG A 245 -41.58 14.80 -11.37
N LEU A 246 -41.89 16.10 -11.24
CA LEU A 246 -42.90 16.77 -12.05
C LEU A 246 -42.54 16.76 -13.54
N MET A 247 -41.28 17.04 -13.88
CA MET A 247 -40.80 17.03 -15.27
C MET A 247 -40.74 15.63 -15.88
N SER A 248 -40.63 14.59 -15.05
CA SER A 248 -40.61 13.18 -15.47
C SER A 248 -41.99 12.52 -15.52
N THR A 249 -43.05 13.24 -15.13
CA THR A 249 -44.43 12.70 -15.15
C THR A 249 -45.01 12.85 -16.56
N PRO A 250 -45.34 11.75 -17.27
CA PRO A 250 -45.85 11.84 -18.63
C PRO A 250 -47.22 12.54 -18.67
N PRO A 251 -47.50 13.36 -19.71
CA PRO A 251 -48.77 14.09 -19.80
C PRO A 251 -49.95 13.12 -19.86
N ALA A 252 -51.04 13.45 -19.17
CA ALA A 252 -52.25 12.64 -19.16
C ALA A 252 -52.76 12.39 -20.60
N PRO A 253 -53.22 11.17 -20.91
CA PRO A 253 -53.69 10.83 -22.25
C PRO A 253 -54.86 11.76 -22.62
N ARG A 254 -54.72 12.44 -23.77
CA ARG A 254 -55.79 13.30 -24.30
C ARG A 254 -57.00 12.44 -24.63
N GLU A 255 -58.12 12.69 -23.95
CA GLU A 255 -59.40 12.11 -24.32
C GLU A 255 -59.74 12.49 -25.77
N THR A 256 -59.83 11.48 -26.63
CA THR A 256 -60.24 11.63 -28.02
C THR A 256 -61.67 12.13 -28.10
N ARG A 257 -61.84 13.44 -28.32
CA ARG A 257 -63.15 14.00 -28.71
C ARG A 257 -63.58 13.37 -30.02
N ALA A 258 -64.67 12.62 -29.97
CA ALA A 258 -65.28 12.00 -31.14
C ALA A 258 -65.60 13.05 -32.21
N ARG A 259 -64.99 12.91 -33.40
CA ARG A 259 -65.38 13.67 -34.59
C ARG A 259 -66.71 13.11 -35.09
N HIS A 260 -67.78 13.89 -34.95
CA HIS A 260 -69.03 13.64 -35.65
C HIS A 260 -68.85 13.92 -37.14
N THR A 261 -68.78 12.89 -37.98
CA THR A 261 -68.89 13.02 -39.43
C THR A 261 -70.35 12.79 -39.84
N ALA A 262 -71.06 13.87 -40.10
CA ALA A 262 -72.33 13.84 -40.81
C ALA A 262 -72.05 13.64 -42.31
N GLY A 263 -72.18 12.42 -42.79
CA GLY A 263 -72.12 12.07 -44.22
C GLY A 263 -73.47 11.53 -44.66
N GLY A 264 -74.35 12.42 -45.11
CA GLY A 264 -75.54 12.07 -45.87
C GLY A 264 -75.20 11.77 -47.33
N GLY A 265 -76.06 11.01 -48.00
CA GLY A 265 -76.04 10.90 -49.47
C GLY A 265 -76.25 9.50 -50.05
N ARG A 266 -77.44 8.99 -49.82
CA ARG A 266 -78.21 7.91 -50.50
C ARG A 266 -78.24 8.04 -52.05
N PRO A 267 -78.92 7.10 -52.75
CA PRO A 267 -78.50 5.79 -53.25
C PRO A 267 -78.09 5.77 -54.74
#